data_AF-A0A3D0W178-F1
#
_entry.id   AF-A0A3D0W178-F1
#
_cell.length_a   1.000
_cell.length_b   1.000
_cell.length_c   1.000
_cell.angle_alpha   90.00
_cell.angle_beta   90.00
_cell.angle_gamma   90.00
#
_symmetry.space_group_name_H-M   'P 1'
#
loop_
_entity.id
_entity.type
_entity.pdbx_description
1 polymer ?
#
loop_
_entity_poly.entity_id
_entity_poly.type
_entity_poly.pdbx_seq_one_letter_code
_entity_poly.pdbx_strand_id
1 'polypeptide(L)' 'TEGVQIKIKKIAPLGDPIDIELRGYELCIRKIDLSTIDVEVIS' A
#
# COMPACT_ATOMS: atom_id res chain seq x y z
N THR A 1 -2.93 2.28 13.95
CA THR A 1 -2.40 3.65 14.05
C THR A 1 -2.85 4.41 12.83
N GLU A 2 -3.68 5.42 13.01
CA GLU A 2 -4.18 6.26 11.92
C GLU A 2 -3.09 7.22 11.44
N GLY A 3 -3.07 7.55 10.15
CA GLY A 3 -2.12 8.52 9.58
C GLY A 3 -0.73 7.97 9.23
N VAL A 4 -0.57 6.67 8.98
CA VAL A 4 0.71 6.12 8.49
C VAL A 4 0.90 6.51 7.02
N GLN A 5 1.97 7.26 6.73
CA GLN A 5 2.40 7.50 5.37
C GLN A 5 3.02 6.23 4.79
N ILE A 6 2.46 5.78 3.68
CA ILE A 6 2.92 4.65 2.89
C ILE A 6 3.35 5.14 1.52
N LYS A 7 4.38 4.52 0.95
CA LYS A 7 4.85 4.84 -0.40
C LYS A 7 4.66 3.62 -1.29
N ILE A 8 3.95 3.77 -2.39
CA ILE A 8 3.76 2.68 -3.36
C ILE A 8 5.06 2.52 -4.15
N LYS A 9 5.65 1.32 -4.11
CA LYS A 9 6.89 1.01 -4.83
C LYS A 9 6.61 0.33 -6.15
N LYS A 10 5.78 -0.72 -6.11
CA LYS A 10 5.47 -1.54 -7.28
C LYS A 10 4.07 -2.11 -7.18
N ILE A 11 3.39 -2.16 -8.32
CA ILE A 11 2.10 -2.82 -8.46
C ILE A 11 2.32 -3.95 -9.46
N ALA A 12 1.92 -5.17 -9.11
CA ALA A 12 1.96 -6.27 -10.05
C ALA A 12 1.11 -5.96 -11.29
N PRO A 13 1.45 -6.47 -12.49
CA PRO A 13 0.71 -6.17 -13.73
C PRO A 13 -0.76 -6.59 -13.70
N LEU A 14 -1.13 -7.54 -12.83
CA LEU A 14 -2.50 -7.98 -12.58
C LEU A 14 -3.20 -7.21 -11.45
N GLY A 15 -2.52 -6.25 -10.84
CA GLY A 15 -3.02 -5.45 -9.72
C GLY A 15 -2.98 -6.18 -8.36
N ASP A 16 -2.39 -7.37 -8.28
CA ASP A 16 -2.17 -8.12 -7.04
C ASP A 16 -0.85 -8.93 -7.11
N PRO A 17 -0.03 -8.94 -6.05
CA PRO A 17 -0.07 -8.06 -4.86
C PRO A 17 0.55 -6.67 -5.12
N ILE A 18 0.39 -5.77 -4.15
CA ILE A 18 0.93 -4.40 -4.19
C ILE A 18 2.06 -4.27 -3.16
N ASP A 19 3.21 -3.78 -3.61
CA ASP A 19 4.37 -3.51 -2.78
C ASP A 19 4.36 -2.05 -2.29
N ILE A 20 4.29 -1.89 -0.97
CA ILE A 20 4.38 -0.60 -0.30
C ILE A 20 5.61 -0.55 0.61
N GLU A 21 6.18 0.64 0.74
CA GLU A 21 7.25 0.95 1.67
C GLU A 21 6.67 1.78 2.82
N LEU A 22 6.91 1.35 4.06
CA LEU A 22 6.50 2.07 5.26
C LEU A 22 7.59 2.00 6.33
N ARG A 23 7.91 3.14 6.96
CA ARG A 23 8.92 3.23 8.05
C ARG A 23 10.26 2.51 7.76
N GLY A 24 10.67 2.44 6.49
CA GLY A 24 11.92 1.79 6.06
C GLY A 24 11.85 0.27 5.87
N TYR A 25 10.66 -0.33 5.90
CA TYR A 25 10.43 -1.72 5.53
C TYR A 25 9.40 -1.85 4.41
N GLU A 26 9.56 -2.90 3.62
CA GLU A 26 8.67 -3.23 2.52
C GLU A 26 7.59 -4.20 3.01
N LEU A 27 6.35 -3.94 2.59
CA LEU A 27 5.21 -4.78 2.90
C LEU A 27 4.44 -5.07 1.62
N CYS A 28 4.19 -6.35 1.36
CA CYS A 28 3.32 -6.79 0.29
C CYS A 28 1.89 -6.90 0.83
N ILE A 29 0.99 -6.05 0.32
CA ILE A 29 -0.43 -6.10 0.68
C ILE A 29 -1.21 -6.66 -0.50
N ARG A 30 -2.18 -7.53 -0.20
CA ARG A 30 -3.10 -8.05 -1.21
C ARG A 30 -4.18 -7.02 -1.52
N LYS A 31 -4.69 -7.03 -2.74
CA LYS A 31 -5.75 -6.10 -3.15
C LYS A 31 -7.01 -6.19 -2.27
N ILE A 32 -7.29 -7.37 -1.70
CA ILE A 32 -8.45 -7.60 -0.83
C ILE A 32 -8.39 -6.76 0.45
N ASP A 33 -7.21 -6.64 1.06
CA ASP A 33 -7.00 -5.89 2.29
C ASP A 33 -7.04 -4.39 2.01
N LEU A 34 -6.44 -3.96 0.89
CA LEU A 34 -6.50 -2.58 0.40
C LEU A 34 -7.92 -2.10 0.13
N SER A 35 -8.83 -2.98 -0.32
CA SER A 35 -10.22 -2.62 -0.56
C SER A 35 -11.01 -2.28 0.71
N THR A 36 -10.48 -2.61 1.88
CA THR A 36 -11.09 -2.35 3.20
C THR A 36 -10.44 -1.14 3.89
N ILE A 37 -9.37 -0.57 3.30
CA ILE A 37 -8.59 0.52 3.88
C ILE A 37 -8.91 1.81 3.12
N ASP A 38 -9.37 2.83 3.83
CA ASP A 38 -9.47 4.19 3.29
C ASP A 38 -8.07 4.82 3.21
N VAL A 39 -7.68 5.22 1.99
CA VAL A 39 -6.39 5.86 1.70
C VAL A 39 -6.61 7.23 1.07
N GLU A 40 -5.82 8.21 1.50
CA GLU A 40 -5.78 9.55 0.89
C GLU A 40 -4.46 9.76 0.16
N VAL A 41 -4.54 10.21 -1.09
CA VAL A 41 -3.35 10.58 -1.87
C VAL A 41 -2.92 11.97 -1.44
N ILE A 42 -1.79 12.05 -0.75
CA ILE A 42 -1.16 13.32 -0.38
C ILE A 42 -0.30 13.76 -1.58
N SER A 43 -0.64 14.89 -2.20
CA SER A 43 0.08 15.46 -3.35
C SER A 43 1.29 16.29 -2.94
#